data_AF-A0A0E4FY62-F1
#
_entry.id   AF-A0A0E4FY62-F1
#
_cell.length_a   1.000
_cell.length_b   1.000
_cell.length_c   1.000
_cell.angle_alpha   90.00
_cell.angle_beta   90.00
_cell.angle_gamma   90.00
#
_symmetry.space_group_name_H-M   'P 1'
#
loop_
_entity.id
_entity.type
_entity.pdbx_description
1 polymer ?
#
loop_
_entity_poly.entity_id
_entity_poly.type
_entity_poly.pdbx_seq_one_letter_code
_entity_poly.pdbx_strand_id
1 'polypeptide(L)'
;MAQTQAGPLPSWNEGPTKASIVDFVARVAENGGPYFVPPDQRIATFDNDGTLWIEQPMYVQLAFALDRVKVLAPMHPEWKDKQRLEGARSFRGEGRGRAAGGNSRRHDDGGV
;
A
#
# COMPACT_ATOMS: atom_id res chain seq x y z
N MET A 1 2.12 -22.42 32.37
CA MET A 1 1.27 -21.48 31.62
C MET A 1 1.57 -21.71 30.14
N ALA A 2 0.69 -22.37 29.39
CA ALA A 2 0.86 -22.54 27.94
C ALA A 2 0.48 -21.22 27.26
N GLN A 3 1.40 -20.65 26.47
CA GLN A 3 1.04 -19.58 25.55
C GLN A 3 0.08 -20.20 24.53
N THR A 4 -1.17 -19.74 24.47
CA THR A 4 -2.04 -20.05 23.34
C THR A 4 -1.39 -19.41 22.13
N GLN A 5 -0.61 -20.18 21.38
CA GLN A 5 -0.09 -19.75 20.08
C GLN A 5 -1.32 -19.36 19.27
N ALA A 6 -1.51 -18.06 19.04
CA ALA A 6 -2.56 -17.61 18.14
C ALA A 6 -2.35 -18.37 16.82
N GLY A 7 -3.41 -18.98 16.30
CA GLY A 7 -3.35 -19.79 15.08
C GLY A 7 -2.76 -19.01 13.89
N PRO A 8 -2.58 -19.63 12.72
CA PRO A 8 -1.99 -18.96 11.58
C PRO A 8 -2.73 -17.64 11.26
N LEU A 9 -1.96 -16.61 10.88
CA LEU A 9 -2.46 -15.28 10.52
C LEU A 9 -3.26 -14.58 11.65
N PRO A 10 -2.65 -14.29 12.81
CA PRO A 10 -3.35 -13.75 13.97
C PRO A 10 -3.85 -12.30 13.80
N SER A 11 -3.26 -11.54 12.86
CA SER A 11 -3.68 -10.19 12.51
C SER A 11 -4.74 -10.14 11.41
N TRP A 12 -5.20 -11.29 10.92
CA TRP A 12 -6.21 -11.39 9.88
C TRP A 12 -7.58 -11.66 10.52
N ASN A 13 -8.58 -10.88 10.11
CA ASN A 13 -9.97 -11.13 10.47
C ASN A 13 -10.40 -12.52 9.97
N GLU A 14 -11.24 -13.19 10.74
CA GLU A 14 -11.88 -14.43 10.29
C GLU A 14 -12.77 -14.13 9.08
N GLY A 15 -12.71 -15.00 8.07
CA GLY A 15 -13.45 -14.81 6.83
C GLY A 15 -12.90 -15.60 5.65
N PRO A 16 -13.56 -15.49 4.48
CA PRO A 16 -13.26 -16.30 3.31
C PRO A 16 -11.83 -16.11 2.81
N THR A 17 -11.26 -14.91 2.94
CA THR A 17 -9.87 -14.62 2.52
C THR A 17 -8.86 -15.39 3.36
N LYS A 18 -8.96 -15.32 4.70
CA LYS A 18 -8.06 -16.04 5.61
C LYS A 18 -8.17 -17.55 5.40
N ALA A 19 -9.41 -18.07 5.33
CA ALA A 19 -9.65 -19.48 5.06
C ALA A 19 -9.03 -19.93 3.74
N SER A 20 -9.25 -19.19 2.65
CA SER A 20 -8.72 -19.51 1.33
C SER A 20 -7.19 -19.57 1.30
N ILE A 21 -6.50 -18.65 2.00
CA ILE A 21 -5.04 -18.63 2.09
C ILE A 21 -4.55 -19.88 2.84
N VAL A 22 -5.12 -20.17 4.01
CA VAL A 22 -4.70 -21.31 4.84
C VAL A 22 -4.97 -22.65 4.11
N ASP A 23 -6.15 -22.80 3.52
CA ASP A 23 -6.54 -24.00 2.78
C ASP A 23 -5.70 -24.22 1.53
N PHE A 24 -5.35 -23.14 0.81
CA PHE A 24 -4.45 -23.23 -0.33
C PHE A 24 -3.06 -23.72 0.10
N VAL A 25 -2.47 -23.09 1.12
CA VAL A 25 -1.15 -23.45 1.63
C VAL A 25 -1.14 -24.91 2.13
N ALA A 26 -2.17 -25.33 2.86
CA ALA A 26 -2.29 -26.70 3.34
C ALA A 26 -2.31 -27.72 2.18
N ARG A 27 -3.15 -27.50 1.16
CA ARG A 27 -3.28 -28.40 0.01
C ARG A 27 -2.01 -28.55 -0.80
N VAL A 28 -1.27 -27.45 -1.04
CA VAL A 28 -0.03 -27.51 -1.83
C VAL A 28 1.16 -28.05 -1.03
N ALA A 29 1.07 -28.05 0.30
CA ALA A 29 2.10 -28.56 1.20
C ALA A 29 1.90 -30.03 1.62
N GLU A 30 0.72 -30.61 1.37
CA GLU A 30 0.38 -31.98 1.76
C GLU A 30 1.15 -33.02 0.93
N ASN A 31 2.13 -33.69 1.54
CA ASN A 31 2.96 -34.69 0.87
C ASN A 31 2.12 -35.82 0.29
N GLY A 32 2.30 -36.10 -1.00
CA GLY A 32 1.56 -37.15 -1.70
C GLY A 32 0.11 -36.79 -2.05
N GLY A 33 -0.34 -35.57 -1.71
CA GLY A 33 -1.64 -35.05 -2.11
C GLY A 33 -1.71 -34.73 -3.60
N PRO A 34 -2.91 -34.69 -4.21
CA PRO A 34 -3.09 -34.44 -5.64
C PRO A 34 -2.66 -33.03 -6.09
N TYR A 35 -2.51 -32.10 -5.14
CA TYR A 35 -2.09 -30.72 -5.38
C TYR A 35 -0.69 -30.42 -4.83
N PHE A 36 0.05 -31.45 -4.39
CA PHE A 36 1.37 -31.26 -3.79
C PHE A 36 2.33 -30.53 -4.72
N VAL A 37 2.96 -29.48 -4.20
CA VAL A 37 4.03 -28.75 -4.89
C VAL A 37 5.34 -29.00 -4.15
N PRO A 38 6.40 -29.48 -4.83
CA PRO A 38 7.73 -29.62 -4.25
C PRO A 38 8.23 -28.31 -3.61
N PRO A 39 8.93 -28.34 -2.46
CA PRO A 39 9.33 -27.13 -1.73
C PRO A 39 10.09 -26.09 -2.57
N ASP A 40 10.94 -26.53 -3.49
CA ASP A 40 11.73 -25.69 -4.41
C ASP A 40 10.89 -24.98 -5.48
N GLN A 41 9.63 -25.38 -5.65
CA GLN A 41 8.68 -24.79 -6.61
C GLN A 41 7.62 -23.91 -5.93
N ARG A 42 7.64 -23.76 -4.60
CA ARG A 42 6.67 -22.96 -3.84
C ARG A 42 7.04 -21.46 -3.87
N ILE A 43 6.88 -20.84 -5.02
CA ILE A 43 7.20 -19.42 -5.23
C ILE A 43 5.91 -18.58 -5.20
N ALA A 44 5.87 -17.56 -4.34
CA ALA A 44 4.79 -16.57 -4.27
C ALA A 44 5.36 -15.16 -4.50
N THR A 45 4.67 -14.35 -5.30
CA THR A 45 5.06 -12.97 -5.63
C THR A 45 4.04 -11.99 -5.05
N PHE A 46 4.53 -10.94 -4.41
CA PHE A 46 3.71 -9.86 -3.85
C PHE A 46 4.16 -8.54 -4.49
N ASP A 47 3.19 -7.68 -4.81
CA ASP A 47 3.50 -6.29 -5.12
C ASP A 47 3.92 -5.55 -3.83
N ASN A 48 4.57 -4.40 -3.94
CA ASN A 48 5.12 -3.66 -2.80
C ASN A 48 4.21 -2.51 -2.38
N ASP A 49 4.11 -1.46 -3.21
CA ASP A 49 3.27 -0.29 -2.97
C ASP A 49 1.78 -0.66 -2.93
N GLY A 50 1.06 -0.19 -1.91
CA GLY A 50 -0.36 -0.49 -1.73
C GLY A 50 -0.68 -1.94 -1.30
N THR A 51 0.31 -2.83 -1.30
CA THR A 51 0.15 -4.26 -0.94
C THR A 51 0.91 -4.62 0.34
N LEU A 52 2.22 -4.35 0.41
CA LEU A 52 3.03 -4.61 1.61
C LEU A 52 3.17 -3.35 2.49
N TRP A 53 3.05 -2.17 1.90
CA TRP A 53 3.16 -0.89 2.61
C TRP A 53 2.26 0.21 2.02
N ILE A 54 2.02 1.26 2.80
CA ILE A 54 1.07 2.34 2.49
C ILE A 54 1.60 3.20 1.34
N GLU A 55 0.77 3.44 0.33
CA GLU A 55 1.09 4.26 -0.85
C GLU A 55 0.44 5.65 -0.86
N GLN A 56 -0.43 5.93 0.12
CA GLN A 56 -1.16 7.20 0.24
C GLN A 56 -0.52 8.13 1.27
N PRO A 57 -0.42 9.45 1.00
CA PRO A 57 -0.87 10.17 -0.20
C PRO A 57 0.17 10.20 -1.35
N MET A 58 1.37 9.66 -1.13
CA MET A 58 2.44 9.57 -2.12
C MET A 58 3.31 8.34 -1.86
N TYR A 59 3.76 7.68 -2.94
CA TYR A 59 4.70 6.56 -2.86
C TYR A 59 5.96 6.95 -2.06
N VAL A 60 6.41 6.06 -1.18
CA VAL A 60 7.60 6.27 -0.33
C VAL A 60 8.83 6.62 -1.18
N GLN A 61 8.98 5.96 -2.33
CA GLN A 61 10.08 6.21 -3.26
C GLN A 61 10.02 7.60 -3.89
N LEU A 62 8.82 8.13 -4.15
CA LEU A 62 8.62 9.48 -4.66
C LEU A 62 8.98 10.53 -3.60
N ALA A 63 8.60 10.31 -2.34
CA ALA A 63 9.00 11.18 -1.23
C ALA A 63 10.52 11.27 -1.09
N PHE A 64 11.23 10.13 -1.13
CA PHE A 64 12.69 10.10 -1.10
C PHE A 64 13.32 10.82 -2.31
N ALA A 65 12.83 10.54 -3.51
CA ALA A 65 13.33 11.18 -4.73
C ALA A 65 13.19 12.71 -4.67
N LEU A 66 12.07 13.22 -4.15
CA LEU A 66 11.85 14.65 -3.95
C LEU A 66 12.84 15.27 -2.97
N ASP A 67 13.12 14.60 -1.85
CA ASP A 67 14.10 15.10 -0.88
C ASP A 67 15.53 15.08 -1.44
N ARG A 68 15.90 14.07 -2.22
CA ARG A 68 17.20 14.04 -2.91
C ARG A 68 17.32 15.16 -3.94
N VAL A 69 16.26 15.44 -4.70
CA VAL A 69 16.24 16.59 -5.63
C VAL A 69 16.39 17.90 -4.88
N LYS A 70 15.77 18.09 -3.70
CA LYS A 70 15.95 19.31 -2.89
C LYS A 70 17.40 19.50 -2.43
N VAL A 71 18.06 18.44 -1.98
CA VAL A 71 19.46 18.48 -1.50
C VAL A 71 20.44 18.77 -2.64
N LEU A 72 20.20 18.19 -3.82
CA LEU A 72 21.12 18.28 -4.96
C LEU A 72 20.84 19.49 -5.87
N ALA A 73 19.64 20.09 -5.81
CA ALA A 73 19.26 21.24 -6.64
C ALA A 73 20.23 22.45 -6.59
N PRO A 74 20.85 22.81 -5.45
CA PRO A 74 21.85 23.89 -5.42
C PRO A 74 23.12 23.59 -6.23
N MET A 75 23.45 22.31 -6.42
CA MET A 75 24.63 21.84 -7.16
C MET A 75 24.36 21.58 -8.64
N HIS A 76 23.09 21.62 -9.07
CA HIS A 76 22.65 21.31 -10.43
C HIS A 76 21.69 22.38 -10.99
N PRO A 77 22.18 23.59 -11.27
CA PRO A 77 21.36 24.70 -11.77
C PRO A 77 20.67 24.41 -13.11
N GLU A 78 21.24 23.53 -13.94
CA GLU A 78 20.70 23.08 -15.23
C GLU A 78 19.39 22.29 -15.11
N TRP A 79 19.03 21.83 -13.92
CA TRP A 79 17.77 21.13 -13.71
C TRP A 79 16.55 22.06 -13.79
N LYS A 80 16.76 23.39 -13.80
CA LYS A 80 15.69 24.40 -13.91
C LYS A 80 14.89 24.31 -15.20
N ASP A 81 15.54 23.90 -16.29
CA ASP A 81 14.95 23.97 -17.64
C ASP A 81 14.50 22.60 -18.17
N LYS A 82 14.59 21.54 -17.35
CA LYS A 82 14.19 20.18 -17.74
C LYS A 82 12.79 19.84 -17.21
N GLN A 83 11.83 19.77 -18.13
CA GLN A 83 10.41 19.39 -17.94
C GLN A 83 10.20 18.15 -17.04
N ARG A 84 11.12 17.17 -17.08
CA ARG A 84 11.07 15.94 -16.28
C ARG A 84 11.10 16.17 -14.76
N LEU A 85 11.54 17.35 -14.28
CA LEU A 85 11.64 17.68 -12.85
C LEU A 85 10.59 18.71 -12.40
N GLU A 86 9.65 19.12 -13.26
CA GLU A 86 8.62 20.10 -12.92
C GLU A 86 7.68 19.62 -11.81
N GLY A 87 7.27 18.34 -11.82
CA GLY A 87 6.45 17.77 -10.75
C GLY A 87 7.09 17.84 -9.37
N ALA A 88 8.42 17.75 -9.29
CA ALA A 88 9.17 17.94 -8.05
C ALA A 88 9.26 19.40 -7.59
N ARG A 89 9.14 20.36 -8.52
CA ARG A 89 9.12 21.79 -8.23
C ARG A 89 7.75 22.25 -7.74
N SER A 90 6.67 21.72 -8.31
CA SER A 90 5.29 22.08 -7.98
C SER A 90 4.91 21.78 -6.52
N PHE A 91 5.61 20.84 -5.85
CA PHE A 91 5.44 20.56 -4.42
C PHE A 91 6.04 21.61 -3.48
N ARG A 92 6.75 22.64 -3.99
CA ARG A 92 7.32 23.74 -3.20
C ARG A 92 6.25 24.77 -2.73
N GLY A 93 4.97 24.40 -2.68
CA GLY A 93 3.89 25.38 -2.47
C GLY A 93 2.71 24.97 -1.59
N GLU A 94 2.47 23.69 -1.28
CA GLU A 94 1.32 23.29 -0.46
C GLU A 94 1.69 23.09 1.01
N GLY A 95 2.13 24.18 1.61
CA GLY A 95 2.14 24.38 3.06
C GLY A 95 1.12 25.46 3.41
N ARG A 96 -0.18 25.18 3.25
CA ARG A 96 -1.27 25.98 3.84
C ARG A 96 -2.57 25.18 3.83
N GLY A 97 -3.04 24.84 5.03
CA GLY A 97 -4.22 24.03 5.25
C GLY A 97 -5.48 24.60 4.59
N ARG A 98 -6.34 23.68 4.14
CA ARG A 98 -7.77 23.95 4.03
C ARG A 98 -8.51 23.01 4.96
N ALA A 99 -8.97 23.62 6.04
CA ALA A 99 -9.92 23.10 6.99
C ALA A 99 -11.24 22.70 6.31
N ALA A 100 -11.93 21.79 6.99
CA ALA A 100 -13.31 21.37 6.83
C ALA A 100 -14.23 22.35 6.06
N GLY A 101 -14.92 21.80 5.07
CA GLY A 101 -16.10 22.39 4.46
C GLY A 101 -17.16 21.30 4.32
N GLY A 102 -17.83 20.97 5.42
CA GLY A 102 -19.05 20.18 5.35
C GLY A 102 -20.09 20.94 4.53
N ASN A 103 -20.80 20.24 3.65
CA ASN A 103 -22.07 20.73 3.16
C ASN A 103 -23.09 19.60 3.20
N SER A 104 -23.81 19.59 4.33
CA SER A 104 -25.14 19.04 4.45
C SER A 104 -26.07 19.66 3.41
N ARG A 105 -26.56 18.86 2.46
CA ARG A 105 -27.85 19.13 1.83
C ARG A 105 -28.85 18.09 2.31
N ARG A 106 -29.50 18.41 3.41
CA ARG A 106 -30.90 18.01 3.62
C ARG A 106 -31.73 18.95 2.77
N HIS A 107 -32.58 18.40 1.93
CA HIS A 107 -33.88 19.01 1.66
C HIS A 107 -34.87 17.86 1.69
N ASP A 108 -35.69 17.91 2.73
CA ASP A 108 -36.78 17.00 3.05
C ASP A 108 -37.94 17.13 2.05
N ASP A 109 -38.76 16.07 2.07
CA ASP A 109 -40.19 15.97 1.74
C ASP A 109 -40.61 16.06 0.26
N GLY A 110 -41.47 15.19 -0.28
CA GLY A 110 -42.30 14.12 0.27
C GLY A 110 -43.41 13.80 -0.75
N GLY A 111 -43.98 12.59 -0.73
CA GLY A 111 -45.14 12.27 -1.58
C GLY A 111 -45.39 10.77 -1.75
N VAL A 112 -46.19 10.25 -0.81
CA VAL A 112 -47.00 9.00 -0.78
C VAL A 112 -46.99 8.12 -2.03
#